data_AF-A0A1M3LVJ9-F1
#
_entry.id   AF-A0A1M3LVJ9-F1
#
_cell.length_a   1.000
_cell.length_b   1.000
_cell.length_c   1.000
_cell.angle_alpha   90.00
_cell.angle_beta   90.00
_cell.angle_gamma   90.00
#
_symmetry.space_group_name_H-M   'P 1'
#
loop_
_entity.id
_entity.type
_entity.pdbx_description
1 polymer ?
#
loop_
_entity_poly.entity_id
_entity_poly.type
_entity_poly.pdbx_seq_one_letter_code
_entity_poly.pdbx_strand_id
1 'polypeptide(L)'
;MLFIAEIGLNHNGNFGLIQALVREAAEAGADIAKFQLGWRAGEGEINRITPEILTEIVRICGFYNIEPMVSIFTDEAYQLARSVEFKRYKIASRTVKEAPKLVESILDEGKETFVSLGFWNQPGLPFDGRSNVRYLWCKSMYPAKPWELTELPKDFTSSPYQGYSDHAVGIEAALLAISRGARVVEKHFTLDKSDVTIRDHALSATPSEFAQMVKLGRNMAQLLDLGV
;
A
#
# COMPACT_ATOMS: atom_id res chain seq x y z
N MET A 1 1.37 -6.46 13.82
CA MET A 1 1.62 -6.63 12.37
C MET A 1 0.51 -5.91 11.62
N LEU A 2 0.83 -5.09 10.62
CA LEU A 2 -0.13 -4.34 9.82
C LEU A 2 -0.13 -4.86 8.37
N PHE A 3 -1.32 -5.14 7.83
CA PHE A 3 -1.52 -5.57 6.44
C PHE A 3 -2.34 -4.54 5.67
N ILE A 4 -1.79 -4.10 4.54
CA ILE A 4 -2.40 -3.13 3.64
C ILE A 4 -2.79 -3.85 2.35
N ALA A 5 -4.09 -3.92 2.08
CA ALA A 5 -4.62 -4.33 0.79
C ALA A 5 -4.57 -3.14 -0.17
N GLU A 6 -3.60 -3.16 -1.10
CA GLU A 6 -3.49 -2.14 -2.15
C GLU A 6 -4.50 -2.45 -3.25
N ILE A 7 -5.69 -1.87 -3.13
CA ILE A 7 -6.71 -1.90 -4.18
C ILE A 7 -6.20 -1.09 -5.38
N GLY A 8 -5.52 0.04 -5.11
CA GLY A 8 -4.93 0.89 -6.13
C GLY A 8 -5.96 1.32 -7.17
N LEU A 9 -5.79 0.84 -8.40
CA LEU A 9 -6.67 1.10 -9.55
C LEU A 9 -7.52 -0.12 -9.96
N ASN A 10 -7.44 -1.26 -9.26
CA ASN A 10 -8.12 -2.52 -9.62
C ASN A 10 -9.65 -2.46 -9.50
N HIS A 11 -10.21 -1.31 -9.12
CA HIS A 11 -11.64 -1.08 -9.04
C HIS A 11 -12.26 -0.66 -10.39
N ASN A 12 -11.45 -0.36 -11.42
CA ASN A 12 -11.90 -0.06 -12.78
C ASN A 12 -13.03 1.00 -12.86
N GLY A 13 -12.97 2.01 -11.99
CA GLY A 13 -14.01 3.05 -11.88
C GLY A 13 -15.39 2.55 -11.42
N ASN A 14 -15.53 1.26 -11.12
CA ASN A 14 -16.81 0.63 -10.86
C ASN A 14 -17.12 0.66 -9.36
N PHE A 15 -18.20 1.34 -9.01
CA PHE A 15 -18.61 1.49 -7.63
C PHE A 15 -18.94 0.18 -6.91
N GLY A 16 -19.64 -0.74 -7.58
CA GLY A 16 -19.94 -2.06 -7.02
C GLY A 16 -18.67 -2.87 -6.76
N LEU A 17 -17.68 -2.73 -7.64
CA LEU A 17 -16.37 -3.36 -7.47
C LEU A 17 -15.57 -2.75 -6.32
N ILE A 18 -15.61 -1.43 -6.11
CA ILE A 18 -15.05 -0.78 -4.91
C ILE A 18 -15.61 -1.43 -3.64
N GLN A 19 -16.94 -1.53 -3.54
CA GLN A 19 -17.58 -2.12 -2.36
C GLN A 19 -17.19 -3.58 -2.15
N ALA A 20 -17.14 -4.36 -3.23
CA ALA A 20 -16.72 -5.76 -3.17
C ALA A 20 -15.25 -5.88 -2.73
N LEU A 21 -14.34 -5.11 -3.33
CA LEU A 21 -12.92 -5.11 -2.96
C LEU A 21 -12.70 -4.75 -1.49
N VAL A 22 -13.39 -3.73 -0.97
CA VAL A 22 -13.27 -3.34 0.45
C VAL A 22 -13.80 -4.43 1.36
N ARG A 23 -14.96 -5.02 1.06
CA ARG A 23 -15.52 -6.14 1.83
C ARG A 23 -14.55 -7.31 1.89
N GLU A 24 -14.10 -7.78 0.73
CA GLU A 24 -13.25 -8.97 0.64
C GLU A 24 -11.87 -8.72 1.26
N ALA A 25 -11.33 -7.51 1.20
CA ALA A 25 -10.10 -7.14 1.90
C ALA A 25 -10.28 -7.22 3.43
N ALA A 26 -11.40 -6.69 3.94
CA ALA A 26 -11.73 -6.76 5.37
C ALA A 26 -11.94 -8.21 5.83
N GLU A 27 -12.68 -9.02 5.06
CA GLU A 27 -12.90 -10.44 5.36
C GLU A 27 -11.61 -11.26 5.28
N ALA A 28 -10.68 -10.90 4.39
CA ALA A 28 -9.34 -11.47 4.33
C ALA A 28 -8.43 -11.04 5.52
N GLY A 29 -8.92 -10.14 6.38
CA GLY A 29 -8.22 -9.69 7.59
C GLY A 29 -7.21 -8.57 7.36
N ALA A 30 -7.30 -7.84 6.24
CA ALA A 30 -6.52 -6.62 6.03
C ALA A 30 -6.88 -5.57 7.10
N ASP A 31 -5.89 -4.81 7.54
CA ASP A 31 -6.09 -3.71 8.49
C ASP A 31 -6.45 -2.41 7.74
N ILE A 32 -5.94 -2.27 6.51
CA ILE A 32 -6.09 -1.08 5.67
C ILE A 32 -6.49 -1.46 4.25
N ALA A 33 -7.49 -0.77 3.69
CA ALA A 33 -7.81 -0.76 2.26
C ALA A 33 -7.23 0.52 1.64
N LYS A 34 -6.29 0.38 0.70
CA LYS A 34 -5.58 1.51 0.10
C LYS A 34 -5.95 1.75 -1.36
N PHE A 35 -6.20 3.02 -1.69
CA PHE A 35 -6.51 3.51 -3.04
C PHE A 35 -5.45 4.49 -3.54
N GLN A 36 -5.50 4.88 -4.81
CA GLN A 36 -4.59 5.85 -5.41
C GLN A 36 -5.32 7.12 -5.85
N LEU A 37 -4.85 8.29 -5.43
CA LEU A 37 -5.37 9.61 -5.83
C LEU A 37 -4.35 10.35 -6.69
N GLY A 38 -4.78 10.83 -7.87
CA GLY A 38 -3.93 11.58 -8.80
C GLY A 38 -3.11 10.72 -9.76
N TRP A 39 -3.09 9.40 -9.59
CA TRP A 39 -2.46 8.50 -10.56
C TRP A 39 -3.46 8.11 -11.65
N ARG A 40 -3.15 8.46 -12.91
CA ARG A 40 -4.05 8.26 -14.06
C ARG A 40 -5.48 8.76 -13.78
N ALA A 41 -5.58 9.98 -13.26
CA ALA A 41 -6.84 10.57 -12.77
C ALA A 41 -7.29 11.79 -13.60
N GLY A 42 -6.84 11.89 -14.84
CA GLY A 42 -7.27 12.94 -15.77
C GLY A 42 -8.77 12.87 -16.10
N GLU A 43 -9.29 13.91 -16.75
CA GLU A 43 -10.66 13.88 -17.24
C GLU A 43 -10.86 12.73 -18.25
N GLY A 44 -11.90 11.92 -18.04
CA GLY A 44 -12.18 10.73 -18.85
C GLY A 44 -11.41 9.45 -18.47
N GLU A 45 -10.46 9.51 -17.52
CA GLU A 45 -9.80 8.31 -17.01
C GLU A 45 -10.75 7.47 -16.14
N ILE A 46 -10.76 6.16 -16.39
CA ILE A 46 -11.71 5.21 -15.77
C ILE A 46 -11.62 5.19 -14.24
N ASN A 47 -10.42 5.32 -13.67
CA ASN A 47 -10.19 5.22 -12.24
C ASN A 47 -10.13 6.58 -11.53
N ARG A 48 -10.63 7.64 -12.16
CA ARG A 48 -10.69 8.95 -11.51
C ARG A 48 -11.62 8.90 -10.29
N ILE A 49 -11.05 9.10 -9.12
CA ILE A 49 -11.80 9.25 -7.86
C ILE A 49 -12.21 10.72 -7.70
N THR A 50 -13.52 10.98 -7.67
CA THR A 50 -14.10 12.30 -7.37
C THR A 50 -14.31 12.48 -5.86
N PRO A 51 -14.62 13.69 -5.37
CA PRO A 51 -14.98 13.90 -3.96
C PRO A 51 -16.12 13.00 -3.46
N GLU A 52 -17.13 12.76 -4.31
CA GLU A 52 -18.27 11.90 -4.00
C GLU A 52 -17.83 10.44 -3.85
N ILE A 53 -17.01 9.94 -4.79
CA ILE A 53 -16.46 8.58 -4.74
C ILE A 53 -15.55 8.42 -3.52
N LEU A 54 -14.71 9.41 -3.20
CA LEU A 54 -13.81 9.36 -2.04
C LEU A 54 -14.58 9.30 -0.71
N THR A 55 -15.61 10.14 -0.57
CA THR A 55 -16.49 10.14 0.60
C THR A 55 -17.12 8.76 0.78
N GLU A 56 -17.56 8.16 -0.32
CA GLU A 56 -18.20 6.87 -0.30
C GLU A 56 -17.22 5.71 -0.01
N ILE A 57 -15.99 5.77 -0.53
CA ILE A 57 -14.91 4.85 -0.15
C ILE A 57 -14.71 4.87 1.37
N VAL A 58 -14.59 6.05 1.98
CA VAL A 58 -14.41 6.19 3.43
C VAL A 58 -15.60 5.61 4.19
N ARG A 59 -16.83 5.88 3.72
CA ARG A 59 -18.06 5.34 4.32
C ARG A 59 -18.10 3.81 4.28
N ILE A 60 -17.78 3.21 3.13
CA ILE A 60 -17.76 1.75 2.96
C ILE A 60 -16.68 1.11 3.83
N CYS A 61 -15.48 1.68 3.87
CA CYS A 61 -14.40 1.19 4.72
C CYS A 61 -14.81 1.21 6.20
N GLY A 62 -15.44 2.31 6.64
CA GLY A 62 -16.01 2.41 7.98
C GLY A 62 -17.08 1.34 8.28
N PHE A 63 -17.97 1.06 7.32
CA PHE A 63 -19.00 0.02 7.48
C PHE A 63 -18.40 -1.38 7.69
N TYR A 64 -17.32 -1.72 6.97
CA TYR A 64 -16.64 -3.01 7.11
C TYR A 64 -15.53 -3.02 8.18
N ASN A 65 -15.40 -1.96 8.98
CA ASN A 65 -14.37 -1.82 10.02
C ASN A 65 -12.92 -1.99 9.52
N ILE A 66 -12.65 -1.53 8.30
CA ILE A 66 -11.30 -1.48 7.73
C ILE A 66 -10.87 -0.02 7.56
N GLU A 67 -9.62 0.31 7.83
CA GLU A 67 -9.14 1.68 7.74
C GLU A 67 -8.92 2.07 6.26
N PRO A 68 -9.50 3.19 5.76
CA PRO A 68 -9.20 3.69 4.43
C PRO A 68 -7.84 4.41 4.43
N MET A 69 -7.05 4.24 3.38
CA MET A 69 -5.80 4.98 3.14
C MET A 69 -5.65 5.34 1.66
N VAL A 70 -4.89 6.38 1.35
CA VAL A 70 -4.62 6.79 -0.03
C VAL A 70 -3.13 7.02 -0.29
N SER A 71 -2.67 6.59 -1.47
CA SER A 71 -1.43 7.08 -2.08
C SER A 71 -1.70 8.39 -2.80
N ILE A 72 -0.91 9.44 -2.51
CA ILE A 72 -1.07 10.77 -3.11
C ILE A 72 0.01 11.01 -4.16
N PHE A 73 -0.41 11.43 -5.37
CA PHE A 73 0.48 11.62 -6.51
C PHE A 73 0.60 13.07 -7.02
N THR A 74 -0.37 13.94 -6.73
CA THR A 74 -0.39 15.35 -7.17
C THR A 74 -0.88 16.28 -6.06
N ASP A 75 -0.68 17.60 -6.22
CA ASP A 75 -1.21 18.61 -5.30
C ASP A 75 -2.74 18.61 -5.26
N GLU A 76 -3.41 18.40 -6.40
CA GLU A 76 -4.87 18.29 -6.46
C GLU A 76 -5.37 17.05 -5.70
N ALA A 77 -4.65 15.93 -5.84
CA ALA A 77 -4.93 14.72 -5.09
C ALA A 77 -4.73 14.92 -3.58
N TYR A 78 -3.76 15.74 -3.18
CA TYR A 78 -3.57 16.10 -1.78
C TYR A 78 -4.72 16.95 -1.24
N GLN A 79 -5.17 17.97 -1.99
CA GLN A 79 -6.34 18.74 -1.57
C GLN A 79 -7.62 17.90 -1.52
N LEU A 80 -7.79 16.96 -2.46
CA LEU A 80 -8.88 15.99 -2.43
C LEU A 80 -8.78 15.08 -1.20
N ALA A 81 -7.60 14.55 -0.87
CA ALA A 81 -7.41 13.73 0.32
C ALA A 81 -7.79 14.47 1.61
N ARG A 82 -7.54 15.80 1.67
CA ARG A 82 -7.89 16.66 2.80
C ARG A 82 -9.38 16.99 2.91
N SER A 83 -10.20 16.66 1.91
CA SER A 83 -11.66 16.85 1.98
C SER A 83 -12.35 15.81 2.88
N VAL A 84 -11.63 14.77 3.30
CA VAL A 84 -12.08 13.73 4.24
C VAL A 84 -11.00 13.45 5.27
N GLU A 85 -11.35 12.81 6.39
CA GLU A 85 -10.39 12.51 7.44
C GLU A 85 -9.70 11.16 7.21
N PHE A 86 -8.40 11.21 6.93
CA PHE A 86 -7.51 10.05 6.97
C PHE A 86 -6.64 10.06 8.22
N LYS A 87 -6.47 8.90 8.86
CA LYS A 87 -5.54 8.72 10.00
C LYS A 87 -4.08 8.81 9.56
N ARG A 88 -3.78 8.31 8.36
CA ARG A 88 -2.42 8.23 7.81
C ARG A 88 -2.44 8.23 6.28
N TYR A 89 -1.31 8.55 5.67
CA TYR A 89 -1.15 8.59 4.21
C TYR A 89 -0.12 7.58 3.70
N LYS A 90 -0.16 7.35 2.39
CA LYS A 90 0.89 6.64 1.65
C LYS A 90 1.54 7.58 0.64
N ILE A 91 2.87 7.51 0.54
CA ILE A 91 3.65 8.12 -0.54
C ILE A 91 4.27 7.00 -1.37
N ALA A 92 3.98 6.98 -2.66
CA ALA A 92 4.59 6.04 -3.60
C ALA A 92 6.05 6.42 -3.86
N SER A 93 6.90 5.43 -4.18
CA SER A 93 8.32 5.70 -4.51
C SER A 93 8.48 6.66 -5.68
N ARG A 94 7.52 6.64 -6.61
CA ARG A 94 7.47 7.57 -7.73
C ARG A 94 7.27 9.01 -7.26
N THR A 95 6.33 9.26 -6.34
CA THR A 95 6.07 10.60 -5.79
C THR A 95 7.30 11.14 -5.06
N VAL A 96 8.05 10.29 -4.34
CA VAL A 96 9.35 10.68 -3.73
C VAL A 96 10.32 11.21 -4.78
N LYS A 97 10.42 10.52 -5.93
CA LYS A 97 11.32 10.89 -7.03
C LYS A 97 10.84 12.12 -7.80
N GLU A 98 9.55 12.17 -8.14
CA GLU A 98 9.00 13.12 -9.11
C GLU A 98 8.45 14.40 -8.47
N ALA A 99 8.00 14.33 -7.21
CA ALA A 99 7.34 15.45 -6.52
C ALA A 99 7.80 15.59 -5.05
N PRO A 100 9.10 15.74 -4.76
CA PRO A 100 9.60 15.80 -3.37
C PRO A 100 9.00 16.95 -2.54
N LYS A 101 8.70 18.11 -3.15
CA LYS A 101 8.05 19.24 -2.46
C LYS A 101 6.62 18.92 -2.00
N LEU A 102 5.88 18.15 -2.80
CA LEU A 102 4.56 17.64 -2.42
C LEU A 102 4.69 16.70 -1.23
N VAL A 103 5.70 15.81 -1.25
CA VAL A 103 5.96 14.91 -0.13
C VAL A 103 6.26 15.70 1.14
N GLU A 104 7.13 16.70 1.11
CA GLU A 104 7.39 17.58 2.26
C GLU A 104 6.09 18.21 2.80
N SER A 105 5.26 18.75 1.91
CA SER A 105 3.98 19.38 2.27
C SER A 105 2.98 18.41 2.92
N ILE A 106 2.98 17.14 2.49
CA ILE A 106 2.16 16.08 3.11
C ILE A 106 2.73 15.70 4.49
N LEU A 107 4.06 15.58 4.59
CA LEU A 107 4.71 15.22 5.85
C LEU A 107 4.60 16.31 6.92
N ASP A 108 4.52 17.58 6.52
CA ASP A 108 4.30 18.73 7.41
C ASP A 108 2.91 18.75 8.05
N GLU A 109 1.92 18.02 7.50
CA GLU A 109 0.61 17.82 8.14
C GLU A 109 0.73 17.02 9.47
N GLY A 110 1.85 16.31 9.68
CA GLY A 110 2.15 15.62 10.93
C GLY A 110 1.46 14.26 11.10
N LYS A 111 0.60 13.85 10.15
CA LYS A 111 0.00 12.51 10.13
C LYS A 111 1.06 11.43 9.87
N GLU A 112 0.85 10.24 10.43
CA GLU A 112 1.69 9.10 10.09
C GLU A 112 1.67 8.89 8.57
N THR A 113 2.82 8.67 7.97
CA THR A 113 2.94 8.54 6.52
C THR A 113 3.89 7.41 6.15
N PHE A 114 3.37 6.44 5.39
CA PHE A 114 4.14 5.34 4.85
C PHE A 114 4.80 5.73 3.52
N VAL A 115 6.13 5.74 3.46
CA VAL A 115 6.90 6.16 2.29
C VAL A 115 7.62 4.94 1.69
N SER A 116 7.32 4.59 0.43
CA SER A 116 8.02 3.50 -0.26
C SER A 116 9.24 4.02 -1.00
N LEU A 117 10.36 3.29 -0.98
CA LEU A 117 11.66 3.80 -1.47
C LEU A 117 12.22 3.12 -2.74
N GLY A 118 11.39 2.46 -3.56
CA GLY A 118 11.86 1.69 -4.73
C GLY A 118 12.53 2.45 -5.87
N PHE A 119 12.56 3.79 -5.84
CA PHE A 119 13.34 4.64 -6.76
C PHE A 119 14.44 5.44 -6.05
N TRP A 120 14.62 5.24 -4.74
CA TRP A 120 15.61 5.96 -3.95
C TRP A 120 16.93 5.20 -3.95
N ASN A 121 17.93 5.78 -4.62
CA ASN A 121 19.27 5.17 -4.76
C ASN A 121 20.37 6.00 -4.07
N GLN A 122 19.99 7.03 -3.32
CA GLN A 122 20.95 7.89 -2.62
C GLN A 122 21.31 7.30 -1.25
N PRO A 123 22.51 7.59 -0.72
CA PRO A 123 22.86 7.25 0.65
C PRO A 123 21.88 7.89 1.65
N GLY A 124 21.54 7.16 2.71
CA GLY A 124 20.63 7.63 3.76
C GLY A 124 19.15 7.57 3.37
N LEU A 125 18.28 8.02 4.27
CA LEU A 125 16.84 8.07 4.07
C LEU A 125 16.41 9.46 3.59
N PRO A 126 15.46 9.56 2.65
CA PRO A 126 14.86 10.84 2.33
C PRO A 126 13.99 11.29 3.50
N PHE A 127 13.90 12.59 3.77
CA PHE A 127 13.05 13.15 4.83
C PHE A 127 13.40 12.65 6.25
N ASP A 128 14.67 12.32 6.48
CA ASP A 128 15.16 11.86 7.79
C ASP A 128 14.89 12.86 8.93
N GLY A 129 14.74 12.35 10.14
CA GLY A 129 14.43 13.12 11.35
C GLY A 129 12.94 13.40 11.58
N ARG A 130 12.05 13.03 10.65
CA ARG A 130 10.60 13.17 10.81
C ARG A 130 9.99 11.97 11.54
N SER A 131 9.46 12.20 12.74
CA SER A 131 8.92 11.14 13.62
C SER A 131 7.64 10.48 13.10
N ASN A 132 6.92 11.14 12.20
CA ASN A 132 5.69 10.65 11.56
C ASN A 132 5.94 9.82 10.29
N VAL A 133 7.19 9.61 9.88
CA VAL A 133 7.51 8.82 8.68
C VAL A 133 7.78 7.36 9.03
N ARG A 134 7.26 6.46 8.19
CA ARG A 134 7.54 5.03 8.21
C ARG A 134 7.96 4.59 6.81
N TYR A 135 9.16 4.05 6.66
CA TYR A 135 9.67 3.59 5.38
C TYR A 135 9.30 2.15 5.09
N LEU A 136 8.83 1.90 3.87
CA LEU A 136 8.64 0.57 3.33
C LEU A 136 9.70 0.31 2.25
N TRP A 137 10.40 -0.81 2.37
CA TRP A 137 11.23 -1.28 1.28
C TRP A 137 10.31 -1.67 0.12
N CYS A 138 10.70 -1.39 -1.12
CA CYS A 138 10.02 -1.95 -2.29
C CYS A 138 10.96 -1.98 -3.49
N LYS A 139 10.63 -2.80 -4.49
CA LYS A 139 11.24 -2.77 -5.81
C LYS A 139 10.19 -2.28 -6.81
N SER A 140 10.45 -1.20 -7.54
CA SER A 140 9.47 -0.61 -8.47
C SER A 140 9.40 -1.36 -9.82
N MET A 141 9.10 -2.66 -9.77
CA MET A 141 8.91 -3.58 -10.90
C MET A 141 7.56 -4.29 -10.76
N TYR A 142 6.79 -4.40 -11.84
CA TYR A 142 5.38 -4.86 -11.80
C TYR A 142 5.10 -5.89 -12.90
N PRO A 143 5.26 -7.20 -12.64
CA PRO A 143 5.68 -7.81 -11.38
C PRO A 143 7.20 -7.81 -11.17
N ALA A 144 7.63 -7.74 -9.90
CA ALA A 144 9.02 -7.99 -9.51
C ALA A 144 9.32 -9.49 -9.52
N LYS A 145 10.38 -9.90 -10.20
CA LYS A 145 10.82 -11.29 -10.27
C LYS A 145 11.72 -11.65 -9.08
N PRO A 146 11.78 -12.93 -8.64
CA PRO A 146 12.58 -13.31 -7.48
C PRO A 146 14.04 -12.87 -7.53
N TRP A 147 14.69 -12.93 -8.71
CA TRP A 147 16.08 -12.51 -8.89
C TRP A 147 16.28 -10.98 -8.82
N GLU A 148 15.21 -10.19 -8.87
CA GLU A 148 15.25 -8.72 -8.73
C GLU A 148 15.13 -8.29 -7.25
N LEU A 149 14.79 -9.22 -6.36
CA LEU A 149 14.57 -9.00 -4.93
C LEU A 149 15.80 -9.37 -4.07
N THR A 150 16.97 -9.48 -4.67
CA THR A 150 18.23 -9.84 -3.98
C THR A 150 18.59 -8.84 -2.88
N GLU A 151 18.15 -7.58 -3.03
CA GLU A 151 18.34 -6.46 -2.11
C GLU A 151 17.25 -6.36 -1.01
N LEU A 152 16.26 -7.26 -0.98
CA LEU A 152 15.29 -7.32 0.11
C LEU A 152 16.05 -7.45 1.45
N PRO A 153 15.77 -6.60 2.46
CA PRO A 153 16.46 -6.63 3.74
C PRO A 153 16.53 -8.05 4.31
N LYS A 154 17.72 -8.41 4.81
CA LYS A 154 17.96 -9.72 5.46
C LYS A 154 17.47 -9.74 6.90
N ASP A 155 17.43 -8.57 7.52
CA ASP A 155 16.88 -8.32 8.84
C ASP A 155 16.19 -6.94 8.79
N PHE A 156 14.87 -6.93 8.95
CA PHE A 156 14.08 -5.70 9.01
C PHE A 156 14.19 -5.01 10.38
N THR A 157 14.51 -5.75 11.44
CA THR A 157 14.60 -5.20 12.81
C THR A 157 15.78 -4.25 12.98
N SER A 158 16.86 -4.49 12.25
CA SER A 158 18.04 -3.61 12.19
C SER A 158 18.03 -2.67 10.97
N SER A 159 17.05 -2.81 10.07
CA SER A 159 16.95 -1.98 8.87
C SER A 159 16.20 -0.67 9.14
N PRO A 160 16.36 0.36 8.30
CA PRO A 160 15.54 1.57 8.41
C PRO A 160 14.07 1.36 7.99
N TYR A 161 13.74 0.21 7.39
CA TYR A 161 12.42 -0.10 6.87
C TYR A 161 11.56 -0.80 7.92
N GLN A 162 10.35 -0.29 8.15
CA GLN A 162 9.39 -0.93 9.05
C GLN A 162 8.65 -2.09 8.37
N GLY A 163 8.73 -2.18 7.03
CA GLY A 163 8.00 -3.17 6.29
C GLY A 163 8.31 -3.23 4.80
N TYR A 164 7.48 -4.00 4.09
CA TYR A 164 7.64 -4.30 2.68
C TYR A 164 6.38 -3.95 1.88
N SER A 165 6.55 -3.20 0.79
CA SER A 165 5.52 -2.97 -0.23
C SER A 165 5.85 -3.86 -1.44
N ASP A 166 5.05 -4.90 -1.62
CA ASP A 166 5.33 -6.07 -2.45
C ASP A 166 4.67 -5.99 -3.84
N HIS A 167 5.50 -6.20 -4.87
CA HIS A 167 5.06 -6.26 -6.27
C HIS A 167 5.40 -7.60 -6.94
N ALA A 168 5.83 -8.62 -6.18
CA ALA A 168 6.01 -9.97 -6.70
C ALA A 168 4.65 -10.64 -6.96
N VAL A 169 4.65 -11.69 -7.78
CA VAL A 169 3.51 -12.62 -7.85
C VAL A 169 3.58 -13.56 -6.64
N GLY A 170 2.43 -13.97 -6.10
CA GLY A 170 2.34 -14.85 -4.94
C GLY A 170 2.43 -14.10 -3.62
N ILE A 171 2.65 -14.78 -2.51
CA ILE A 171 2.72 -14.20 -1.15
C ILE A 171 4.04 -14.51 -0.43
N GLU A 172 4.91 -15.28 -1.07
CA GLU A 172 6.13 -15.82 -0.50
C GLU A 172 7.14 -14.73 -0.17
N ALA A 173 7.29 -13.73 -1.05
CA ALA A 173 8.17 -12.59 -0.81
C ALA A 173 7.72 -11.77 0.40
N ALA A 174 6.40 -11.57 0.54
CA ALA A 174 5.82 -10.94 1.71
C ALA A 174 6.12 -11.74 2.99
N LEU A 175 5.78 -13.03 3.02
CA LEU A 175 6.05 -13.90 4.18
C LEU A 175 7.53 -13.98 4.55
N LEU A 176 8.42 -13.97 3.56
CA LEU A 176 9.87 -13.91 3.77
C LEU A 176 10.31 -12.58 4.39
N ALA A 177 9.68 -11.45 4.05
CA ALA A 177 9.94 -10.18 4.72
C ALA A 177 9.46 -10.24 6.18
N ILE A 178 8.30 -10.86 6.45
CA ILE A 178 7.78 -11.04 7.81
C ILE A 178 8.73 -11.91 8.65
N SER A 179 9.21 -13.04 8.13
CA SER A 179 10.15 -13.90 8.86
C SER A 179 11.47 -13.21 9.20
N ARG A 180 11.81 -12.15 8.46
CA ARG A 180 12.97 -11.29 8.70
C ARG A 180 12.67 -10.08 9.56
N GLY A 181 11.46 -9.98 10.12
CA GLY A 181 11.08 -8.96 11.09
C GLY A 181 10.25 -7.79 10.55
N ALA A 182 9.82 -7.79 9.28
CA ALA A 182 8.92 -6.75 8.77
C ALA A 182 7.63 -6.71 9.63
N ARG A 183 7.17 -5.52 9.99
CA ARG A 183 5.94 -5.32 10.80
C ARG A 183 4.78 -4.73 10.00
N VAL A 184 5.06 -4.27 8.78
CA VAL A 184 4.07 -3.77 7.81
C VAL A 184 4.25 -4.51 6.48
N VAL A 185 3.15 -4.97 5.89
CA VAL A 185 3.13 -5.55 4.54
C VAL A 185 2.05 -4.86 3.73
N GLU A 186 2.43 -4.34 2.57
CA GLU A 186 1.51 -3.85 1.55
C GLU A 186 1.56 -4.79 0.35
N LYS A 187 0.38 -5.24 -0.10
CA LYS A 187 0.24 -6.16 -1.23
C LYS A 187 -0.93 -5.74 -2.09
N HIS A 188 -0.73 -5.68 -3.41
CA HIS A 188 -1.83 -5.43 -4.35
C HIS A 188 -2.94 -6.46 -4.17
N PHE A 189 -4.19 -6.03 -4.29
CA PHE A 189 -5.38 -6.84 -4.01
C PHE A 189 -6.36 -6.78 -5.18
N THR A 190 -6.88 -7.94 -5.59
CA THR A 190 -7.84 -8.06 -6.69
C THR A 190 -8.88 -9.13 -6.41
N LEU A 191 -10.05 -9.05 -7.03
CA LEU A 191 -11.02 -10.16 -7.08
C LEU A 191 -10.79 -11.07 -8.28
N ASP A 192 -10.12 -10.57 -9.32
CA ASP A 192 -9.85 -11.30 -10.55
C ASP A 192 -8.43 -10.97 -11.06
N LYS A 193 -7.59 -12.00 -11.22
CA LYS A 193 -6.23 -11.84 -11.76
C LYS A 193 -6.19 -11.88 -13.29
N SER A 194 -7.29 -12.31 -13.92
CA SER A 194 -7.42 -12.40 -15.38
C SER A 194 -7.87 -11.09 -16.03
N ASP A 195 -8.34 -10.13 -15.23
CA ASP A 195 -8.68 -8.79 -15.71
C ASP A 195 -7.43 -8.08 -16.23
N VAL A 196 -7.50 -7.61 -17.48
CA VAL A 196 -6.40 -6.93 -18.19
C VAL A 196 -6.59 -5.41 -18.28
N THR A 197 -7.67 -4.87 -17.72
CA THR A 197 -7.98 -3.42 -17.70
C THR A 197 -6.87 -2.63 -17.03
N ILE A 198 -6.38 -3.16 -15.91
CA ILE A 198 -5.26 -2.63 -15.15
C ILE A 198 -4.21 -3.72 -15.01
N ARG A 199 -2.97 -3.42 -15.43
CA ARG A 199 -1.84 -4.37 -15.41
C ARG A 199 -1.64 -5.03 -14.04
N ASP A 200 -1.93 -4.30 -12.97
CA ASP A 200 -1.63 -4.72 -11.61
C ASP A 200 -2.55 -5.87 -11.12
N HIS A 201 -3.67 -6.17 -11.78
CA HIS A 201 -4.50 -7.35 -11.47
C HIS A 201 -3.67 -8.65 -11.50
N ALA A 202 -2.79 -8.82 -12.49
CA ALA A 202 -2.03 -10.07 -12.67
C ALA A 202 -1.06 -10.40 -11.52
N LEU A 203 -0.52 -9.38 -10.83
CA LEU A 203 0.40 -9.57 -9.69
C LEU A 203 -0.30 -9.52 -8.33
N SER A 204 -1.54 -9.03 -8.30
CA SER A 204 -2.32 -8.85 -7.08
C SER A 204 -2.63 -10.17 -6.40
N ALA A 205 -2.76 -10.16 -5.07
CA ALA A 205 -3.32 -11.25 -4.31
C ALA A 205 -4.86 -11.26 -4.43
N THR A 206 -5.43 -12.45 -4.60
CA THR A 206 -6.86 -12.73 -4.43
C THR A 206 -7.24 -12.71 -2.96
N PRO A 207 -8.55 -12.67 -2.61
CA PRO A 207 -8.99 -12.74 -1.21
C PRO A 207 -8.42 -13.95 -0.46
N SER A 208 -8.40 -15.13 -1.09
CA SER A 208 -7.85 -16.35 -0.48
C SER A 208 -6.34 -16.27 -0.27
N GLU A 209 -5.57 -15.77 -1.25
CA GLU A 209 -4.12 -15.61 -1.12
C GLU A 209 -3.79 -14.58 -0.02
N PHE A 210 -4.52 -13.45 0.01
CA PHE A 210 -4.32 -12.41 1.01
C PHE A 210 -4.68 -12.91 2.42
N ALA A 211 -5.79 -13.62 2.59
CA ALA A 211 -6.19 -14.21 3.87
C ALA A 211 -5.15 -15.22 4.38
N GLN A 212 -4.59 -16.03 3.48
CA GLN A 212 -3.49 -16.94 3.82
C GLN A 212 -2.24 -16.17 4.27
N MET A 213 -1.88 -15.10 3.57
CA MET A 213 -0.76 -14.22 3.93
C MET A 213 -0.97 -13.57 5.31
N VAL A 214 -2.17 -13.06 5.60
CA VAL A 214 -2.51 -12.47 6.92
C VAL A 214 -2.39 -13.52 8.02
N LYS A 215 -3.01 -14.69 7.84
CA LYS A 215 -3.01 -15.77 8.83
C LYS A 215 -1.59 -16.25 9.15
N LEU A 216 -0.82 -16.60 8.12
CA LEU A 216 0.55 -17.06 8.30
C LEU A 216 1.43 -15.95 8.86
N GLY A 217 1.32 -14.74 8.33
CA GLY A 217 2.14 -13.61 8.73
C GLY A 217 1.90 -13.16 10.17
N ARG A 218 0.66 -13.13 10.65
CA ARG A 218 0.36 -12.84 12.07
C ARG A 218 0.94 -13.91 13.00
N ASN A 219 0.81 -15.19 12.66
CA ASN A 219 1.41 -16.28 13.43
C ASN A 219 2.94 -16.20 13.47
N MET A 220 3.57 -15.94 12.33
CA MET A 220 5.03 -15.78 12.23
C MET A 220 5.51 -14.58 13.06
N ALA A 221 4.81 -13.44 12.99
CA ALA A 221 5.14 -12.27 13.79
C ALA A 221 5.04 -12.56 15.30
N GLN A 222 4.02 -13.32 15.73
CA GLN A 222 3.89 -13.74 17.12
C GLN A 222 5.03 -14.65 17.57
N LEU A 223 5.45 -15.61 16.73
CA LEU A 223 6.60 -16.47 17.03
C LEU A 223 7.90 -15.66 17.18
N LEU A 224 8.12 -14.69 16.29
CA LEU A 224 9.26 -13.77 16.37
C LEU A 224 9.24 -12.92 17.64
N ASP A 225 8.06 -12.43 18.06
CA ASP A 225 7.92 -11.67 19.31
C ASP A 225 8.22 -12.54 20.55
N LEU A 226 8.05 -13.86 20.45
CA LEU A 226 8.42 -14.84 21.48
C LEU A 226 9.88 -15.31 21.38
N GLY A 227 10.60 -14.94 20.32
CA GLY A 227 11.99 -15.35 20.07
C GLY A 227 12.16 -16.79 19.53
N VAL A 228 11.14 -17.33 18.86
CA VAL A 228 11.16 -18.65 18.18
C VAL A 228 11.45 -18.49 16.69
#